data_AF-A0AAW1VHC0-F1
#
_entry.id   AF-A0AAW1VHC0-F1
#
_cell.length_a   1.000
_cell.length_b   1.000
_cell.length_c   1.000
_cell.angle_alpha   90.00
_cell.angle_beta   90.00
_cell.angle_gamma   90.00
#
_symmetry.space_group_name_H-M   'P 1'
#
loop_
_entity.id
_entity.type
_entity.pdbx_description
1 polymer ?
#
loop_
_entity_poly.entity_id
_entity_poly.type
_entity_poly.pdbx_seq_one_letter_code
_entity_poly.pdbx_strand_id
1 'polypeptide(L)'
;MAEFMPIRQRNIYSVRSGINERNCKELLRFNSESVDFLAAQFIEESDTRGGGISRRQQMEIFLRLVGDAGFQSGVAQYVGVHRTTANKTIRYVMSRVLEQSHNWIRFPTTDEDMTEAKVSWQRHFRSPSAIGALYCTQIDIQKPGLQGE
;
A
#
# COMPACT_ATOMS: atom_id res chain seq x y z
N MET A 1 53.47 20.66 4.52
CA MET A 1 52.43 19.83 3.89
C MET A 1 51.16 19.98 4.72
N ALA A 2 50.17 20.71 4.23
CA ALA A 2 48.91 20.93 4.94
C ALA A 2 47.95 19.79 4.58
N GLU A 3 47.52 19.01 5.58
CA GLU A 3 46.51 17.96 5.43
C GLU A 3 45.14 18.59 5.13
N PHE A 4 44.59 18.28 3.96
CA PHE A 4 43.20 18.60 3.62
C PHE A 4 42.27 17.67 4.41
N MET A 5 41.70 18.16 5.52
CA MET A 5 40.56 17.51 6.15
C MET A 5 39.35 17.51 5.19
N PRO A 6 38.76 16.36 4.83
CA PRO A 6 37.55 16.35 4.03
C PRO A 6 36.39 16.89 4.88
N ILE A 7 35.92 18.09 4.53
CA ILE A 7 34.67 18.64 5.06
C ILE A 7 33.56 17.64 4.68
N ARG A 8 32.96 16.98 5.68
CA ARG A 8 31.78 16.13 5.47
C ARG A 8 30.73 16.97 4.74
N GLN A 9 30.40 16.57 3.51
CA GLN A 9 29.31 17.18 2.76
C GLN A 9 28.04 17.13 3.61
N ARG A 10 27.55 18.29 4.03
CA ARG A 10 26.23 18.41 4.64
C ARG A 10 25.22 18.25 3.52
N ASN A 11 24.49 17.14 3.53
CA ASN A 11 23.35 16.96 2.63
C ASN A 11 22.30 18.01 3.00
N ILE A 12 22.11 18.98 2.11
CA ILE A 12 21.02 19.95 2.19
C ILE A 12 19.79 19.28 1.58
N TYR A 13 18.85 18.89 2.44
CA TYR A 13 17.57 18.34 1.99
C TYR A 13 16.59 19.49 1.74
N SER A 14 15.86 19.44 0.62
CA SER A 14 14.81 20.41 0.30
C SER A 14 13.76 20.49 1.41
N VAL A 15 13.18 21.69 1.62
CA VAL A 15 12.09 21.90 2.57
C VAL A 15 10.89 21.04 2.18
N ARG A 16 10.33 20.38 3.19
CA ARG A 16 9.58 19.13 3.13
C ARG A 16 8.08 19.40 3.03
N SER A 17 7.37 18.71 2.15
CA SER A 17 5.93 18.51 2.32
C SER A 17 5.75 17.21 3.11
N GLY A 18 5.80 17.31 4.44
CA GLY A 18 5.50 16.17 5.31
C GLY A 18 4.08 15.65 5.07
N ILE A 19 3.87 14.36 5.32
CA ILE A 19 2.51 13.81 5.40
C ILE A 19 1.90 14.37 6.68
N ASN A 20 1.00 15.33 6.52
CA ASN A 20 0.24 15.92 7.61
C ASN A 20 -1.20 15.40 7.54
N GLU A 21 -1.93 15.48 8.65
CA GLU A 21 -3.30 15.00 8.78
C GLU A 21 -4.24 15.47 7.64
N ARG A 22 -4.04 16.70 7.16
CA ARG A 22 -4.80 17.32 6.07
C ARG A 22 -4.60 16.62 4.71
N ASN A 23 -3.42 16.04 4.49
CA ASN A 23 -3.04 15.45 3.20
C ASN A 23 -2.96 13.91 3.27
N CYS A 24 -3.13 13.30 4.44
CA CYS A 24 -3.12 11.84 4.62
C CYS A 24 -4.09 11.15 3.66
N LYS A 25 -5.33 11.64 3.58
CA LYS A 25 -6.37 11.00 2.75
C LYS A 25 -6.05 11.07 1.27
N GLU A 26 -5.50 12.19 0.80
CA GLU A 26 -5.14 12.37 -0.59
C GLU A 26 -3.92 11.52 -0.98
N LEU A 27 -2.86 11.56 -0.16
CA LEU A 27 -1.58 10.93 -0.45
C LEU A 27 -1.57 9.41 -0.20
N LEU A 28 -2.28 8.96 0.82
CA LEU A 28 -2.26 7.57 1.28
C LEU A 28 -3.57 6.83 1.02
N ARG A 29 -4.65 7.52 0.63
CA ARG A 29 -6.02 6.98 0.53
C ARG A 29 -6.65 6.56 1.88
N PHE A 30 -5.99 6.87 2.99
CA PHE A 30 -6.43 6.55 4.36
C PHE A 30 -6.47 7.80 5.24
N ASN A 31 -7.38 7.79 6.23
CA ASN A 31 -7.40 8.80 7.29
C ASN A 31 -6.25 8.56 8.27
N SER A 32 -5.85 9.59 9.03
CA SER A 32 -4.74 9.52 9.97
C SER A 32 -4.89 8.38 11.00
N GLU A 33 -6.08 8.26 11.59
CA GLU A 33 -6.40 7.21 12.57
C GLU A 33 -6.30 5.80 11.98
N SER A 34 -6.72 5.63 10.72
CA SER A 34 -6.60 4.36 10.01
C SER A 34 -5.14 3.97 9.81
N VAL A 35 -4.27 4.95 9.51
CA VAL A 35 -2.83 4.71 9.37
C VAL A 35 -2.22 4.26 10.70
N ASP A 36 -2.60 4.89 11.82
CA ASP A 36 -2.16 4.48 13.15
C ASP A 36 -2.61 3.06 13.49
N PHE A 37 -3.87 2.74 13.21
CA PHE A 37 -4.41 1.41 13.39
C PHE A 37 -3.62 0.38 12.58
N LEU A 38 -3.43 0.61 11.27
CA LEU A 38 -2.67 -0.30 10.40
C LEU A 38 -1.23 -0.48 10.89
N ALA A 39 -0.56 0.61 11.29
CA ALA A 39 0.79 0.54 11.83
C ALA A 39 0.84 -0.27 13.13
N ALA A 40 -0.16 -0.13 14.00
CA ALA A 40 -0.23 -0.88 15.25
C ALA A 40 -0.52 -2.37 15.02
N GLN A 41 -1.35 -2.71 14.03
CA GLN A 41 -1.75 -4.08 13.72
C GLN A 41 -0.65 -4.89 13.03
N PHE A 42 0.00 -4.29 12.02
CA PHE A 42 0.91 -5.02 11.13
C PHE A 42 2.38 -4.84 11.49
N ILE A 43 2.75 -3.83 12.27
CA ILE A 43 4.15 -3.52 12.53
C ILE A 43 4.46 -3.70 14.03
N GLU A 44 5.37 -4.64 14.32
CA GLU A 44 5.94 -4.84 15.65
C GLU A 44 6.76 -3.61 16.10
N GLU A 45 6.80 -3.35 17.41
CA GLU A 45 7.64 -2.28 17.95
C GLU A 45 9.12 -2.58 17.71
N SER A 46 9.78 -1.75 16.90
CA SER A 46 11.22 -1.86 16.64
C SER A 46 12.01 -0.76 17.36
N ASP A 47 13.06 -1.21 18.04
CA ASP A 47 14.21 -0.53 18.67
C ASP A 47 14.07 0.96 19.08
N THR A 48 14.08 1.18 20.39
CA THR A 48 13.95 2.46 21.13
C THR A 48 15.15 3.39 21.00
N ARG A 49 16.06 3.18 20.04
CA ARG A 49 17.33 3.93 19.91
C ARG A 49 17.19 5.34 19.31
N GLY A 50 16.01 5.95 19.41
CA GLY A 50 15.80 7.40 19.25
C GLY A 50 16.04 8.02 17.87
N GLY A 51 16.39 7.23 16.84
CA GLY A 51 16.70 7.74 15.50
C GLY A 51 16.22 6.87 14.33
N GLY A 52 15.43 5.83 14.61
CA GLY A 52 14.85 4.93 13.59
C GLY A 52 13.55 5.47 13.00
N ILE A 53 13.14 4.90 11.85
CA ILE A 53 11.83 5.17 11.25
C ILE A 53 10.74 4.59 12.15
N SER A 54 9.79 5.41 12.60
CA SER A 54 8.71 4.97 13.48
C SER A 54 7.77 4.00 12.77
N ARG A 55 7.02 3.17 13.51
CA ARG A 55 6.02 2.24 12.93
C ARG A 55 5.04 2.96 12.01
N ARG A 56 4.53 4.10 12.45
CA ARG A 56 3.64 4.94 11.65
C ARG A 56 4.32 5.36 10.34
N GLN A 57 5.55 5.88 10.40
CA GLN A 57 6.30 6.28 9.21
C GLN A 57 6.58 5.09 8.28
N GLN A 58 6.84 3.90 8.81
CA GLN A 58 7.02 2.69 8.00
C GLN A 58 5.74 2.37 7.20
N MET A 59 4.58 2.46 7.86
CA MET A 59 3.28 2.28 7.21
C MET A 59 3.00 3.38 6.18
N GLU A 60 3.29 4.64 6.48
CA GLU A 60 3.13 5.76 5.54
C GLU A 60 3.97 5.58 4.27
N ILE A 61 5.22 5.10 4.40
CA ILE A 61 6.08 4.76 3.25
C ILE A 61 5.43 3.69 2.37
N PHE A 62 4.92 2.64 2.99
CA PHE A 62 4.27 1.54 2.28
C PHE A 62 2.97 2.00 1.59
N LEU A 63 2.09 2.69 2.32
CA LEU A 63 0.81 3.18 1.80
C LEU A 63 1.01 4.21 0.68
N ARG A 64 2.05 5.05 0.74
CA ARG A 64 2.36 5.98 -0.34
C ARG A 64 2.73 5.26 -1.64
N LEU A 65 3.42 4.11 -1.56
CA LEU A 65 3.69 3.27 -2.73
C LEU A 65 2.41 2.65 -3.29
N VAL A 66 1.50 2.18 -2.44
CA VAL A 66 0.29 1.48 -2.88
C VAL A 66 -0.80 2.45 -3.36
N GLY A 67 -0.89 3.63 -2.75
CA GLY A 67 -1.89 4.66 -3.05
C GLY A 67 -1.61 5.48 -4.32
N ASP A 68 -0.41 5.36 -4.88
CA ASP A 68 0.04 6.07 -6.08
C ASP A 68 0.74 5.09 -7.02
N ALA A 69 0.25 4.95 -8.25
CA ALA A 69 0.87 4.13 -9.29
C ALA A 69 2.24 4.68 -9.75
N GLY A 70 2.70 5.80 -9.19
CA GLY A 70 3.99 6.43 -9.45
C GLY A 70 5.22 5.70 -8.88
N PHE A 71 6.35 5.92 -9.55
CA PHE A 71 7.66 5.34 -9.24
C PHE A 71 8.11 5.59 -7.78
N GLN A 72 8.88 4.63 -7.24
CA GLN A 72 9.49 4.65 -5.89
C GLN A 72 10.27 5.95 -5.57
N SER A 73 10.72 6.70 -6.58
CA SER A 73 11.37 8.00 -6.44
C SER A 73 10.49 9.03 -5.75
N GLY A 74 9.18 9.02 -6.02
CA GLY A 74 8.21 9.90 -5.35
C GLY A 74 8.11 9.59 -3.86
N VAL A 75 7.97 8.31 -3.50
CA VAL A 75 7.82 7.85 -2.11
C VAL A 75 8.99 8.28 -1.21
N ALA A 76 10.23 8.12 -1.70
CA ALA A 76 11.43 8.52 -0.96
C ALA A 76 11.50 10.05 -0.74
N GLN A 77 11.03 10.84 -1.71
CA GLN A 77 11.00 12.30 -1.63
C GLN A 77 9.97 12.81 -0.61
N TYR A 78 8.82 12.15 -0.48
CA TYR A 78 7.77 12.53 0.48
C TYR A 78 8.14 12.23 1.93
N VAL A 79 8.79 11.08 2.18
CA VAL A 79 9.11 10.67 3.57
C VAL A 79 10.50 11.13 4.00
N GLY A 80 11.32 11.65 3.08
CA GLY A 80 12.64 12.20 3.41
C GLY A 80 13.67 11.12 3.78
N VAL A 81 13.50 9.90 3.26
CA VAL A 81 14.38 8.76 3.51
C VAL A 81 15.16 8.40 2.25
N HIS A 82 16.37 7.86 2.41
CA HIS A 82 17.13 7.36 1.27
C HIS A 82 16.36 6.23 0.56
N ARG A 83 16.46 6.15 -0.78
CA ARG A 83 15.75 5.16 -1.60
C ARG A 83 15.94 3.72 -1.13
N THR A 84 17.15 3.36 -0.70
CA THR A 84 17.42 2.01 -0.17
C THR A 84 16.68 1.74 1.14
N THR A 85 16.56 2.76 2.00
CA THR A 85 15.79 2.67 3.23
C THR A 85 14.30 2.51 2.92
N ALA A 86 13.75 3.33 2.01
CA ALA A 86 12.36 3.19 1.56
C ALA A 86 12.08 1.77 1.04
N ASN A 87 12.93 1.23 0.16
CA ASN A 87 12.75 -0.11 -0.40
C ASN A 87 12.78 -1.21 0.66
N LYS A 88 13.74 -1.15 1.60
CA LYS A 88 13.82 -2.09 2.73
C LYS A 88 12.56 -2.02 3.59
N THR A 89 12.10 -0.81 3.92
CA THR A 89 10.88 -0.60 4.70
C THR A 89 9.64 -1.14 3.98
N ILE A 90 9.50 -0.87 2.69
CA ILE A 90 8.38 -1.38 1.87
C ILE A 90 8.34 -2.91 1.91
N ARG A 91 9.48 -3.55 1.67
CA ARG A 91 9.57 -5.03 1.70
C ARG A 91 9.20 -5.59 3.07
N TYR A 92 9.66 -4.94 4.14
CA TYR A 92 9.36 -5.33 5.51
C TYR A 92 7.86 -5.19 5.83
N VAL A 93 7.25 -4.03 5.56
CA VAL A 93 5.81 -3.83 5.81
C VAL A 93 4.97 -4.78 4.95
N MET A 94 5.35 -4.96 3.68
CA MET A 94 4.65 -5.88 2.78
C MET A 94 4.66 -7.32 3.30
N SER A 95 5.79 -7.83 3.80
CA SER A 95 5.85 -9.19 4.33
C SER A 95 4.94 -9.36 5.55
N ARG A 96 4.93 -8.38 6.46
CA ARG A 96 4.06 -8.42 7.65
C ARG A 96 2.57 -8.37 7.31
N VAL A 97 2.19 -7.55 6.33
CA VAL A 97 0.81 -7.52 5.83
C VAL A 97 0.41 -8.86 5.21
N LEU A 98 1.30 -9.47 4.42
CA LEU A 98 1.06 -10.77 3.79
C LEU A 98 0.94 -11.90 4.82
N GLU A 99 1.77 -11.91 5.86
CA GLU A 99 1.72 -12.89 6.95
C GLU A 99 0.33 -12.93 7.59
N GLN A 100 -0.34 -11.78 7.74
CA GLN A 100 -1.67 -11.69 8.34
C GLN A 100 -2.83 -11.70 7.33
N SER A 101 -2.54 -11.73 6.01
CA SER A 101 -3.56 -11.58 4.95
C SER A 101 -4.69 -12.61 5.03
N HIS A 102 -4.38 -13.85 5.42
CA HIS A 102 -5.33 -14.94 5.58
C HIS A 102 -6.44 -14.67 6.62
N ASN A 103 -6.19 -13.77 7.58
CA ASN A 103 -7.20 -13.39 8.58
C ASN A 103 -8.28 -12.48 7.99
N TRP A 104 -7.95 -11.74 6.94
CA TRP A 104 -8.79 -10.69 6.35
C TRP A 104 -9.33 -11.06 4.97
N ILE A 105 -8.58 -11.84 4.20
CA ILE A 105 -8.92 -12.26 2.84
C ILE A 105 -9.25 -13.75 2.89
N ARG A 106 -10.53 -14.07 2.83
CA ARG A 106 -11.03 -15.45 2.71
C ARG A 106 -11.61 -15.64 1.32
N PHE A 107 -10.95 -16.45 0.51
CA PHE A 107 -11.52 -16.88 -0.76
C PHE A 107 -12.46 -18.06 -0.53
N PRO A 108 -13.58 -18.14 -1.26
CA PRO A 108 -14.40 -19.36 -1.31
C PRO A 108 -13.53 -20.56 -1.68
N THR A 109 -13.61 -21.64 -0.92
CA THR A 109 -12.78 -22.85 -1.17
C THR A 109 -13.61 -24.08 -1.52
N THR A 110 -14.89 -24.08 -1.19
CA THR A 110 -15.85 -25.14 -1.50
C THR A 110 -16.85 -24.71 -2.57
N ASP A 111 -17.48 -25.67 -3.23
CA ASP A 111 -18.53 -25.39 -4.22
C ASP A 111 -19.74 -24.68 -3.57
N GLU A 112 -20.02 -24.99 -2.31
CA GLU A 112 -21.04 -24.32 -1.49
C GLU A 112 -20.66 -22.85 -1.25
N ASP A 113 -19.44 -22.56 -0.78
CA ASP A 113 -18.96 -21.19 -0.57
C ASP A 113 -19.02 -20.39 -1.87
N MET A 114 -18.63 -21.02 -2.99
CA MET A 114 -18.65 -20.39 -4.31
C MET A 114 -20.07 -20.05 -4.74
N THR A 115 -21.03 -20.95 -4.47
CA THR A 115 -22.43 -20.75 -4.79
C THR A 115 -23.02 -19.62 -3.94
N GLU A 116 -22.74 -19.60 -2.65
CA GLU A 116 -23.15 -18.52 -1.75
C GLU A 116 -22.57 -17.16 -2.18
N ALA A 117 -21.28 -17.12 -2.50
CA ALA A 117 -20.61 -15.93 -2.99
C ALA A 117 -21.23 -15.42 -4.31
N LYS A 118 -21.53 -16.32 -5.25
CA LYS A 118 -22.21 -15.99 -6.52
C LYS A 118 -23.62 -15.42 -6.29
N VAL A 119 -24.40 -16.02 -5.39
CA VAL A 119 -25.75 -15.52 -5.05
C VAL A 119 -25.66 -14.14 -4.40
N SER A 120 -24.73 -13.94 -3.47
CA SER A 120 -24.49 -12.64 -2.83
C SER A 120 -24.07 -11.57 -3.85
N TRP A 121 -23.17 -11.91 -4.76
CA TRP A 121 -22.73 -11.05 -5.85
C TRP A 121 -23.89 -10.66 -6.77
N GLN A 122 -24.68 -11.64 -7.24
CA GLN A 122 -25.83 -11.42 -8.10
C GLN A 122 -26.87 -10.47 -7.46
N ARG A 123 -27.13 -10.62 -6.15
CA ARG A 123 -28.06 -9.75 -5.42
C ARG A 123 -27.62 -8.28 -5.43
N HIS A 124 -26.32 -8.02 -5.30
CA HIS A 124 -25.79 -6.65 -5.21
C HIS A 124 -25.54 -6.02 -6.59
N PHE A 125 -24.98 -6.78 -7.53
CA PHE A 125 -24.47 -6.26 -8.80
C PHE A 125 -25.30 -6.66 -10.02
N ARG A 126 -26.36 -7.46 -9.83
CA ARG A 126 -27.27 -7.96 -10.89
C ARG A 126 -26.54 -8.65 -12.07
N SER A 127 -25.32 -9.14 -11.83
CA SER A 127 -24.52 -9.82 -12.83
C SER A 127 -24.39 -11.30 -12.47
N PRO A 128 -24.71 -12.21 -13.41
CA PRO A 128 -24.77 -13.64 -13.12
C PRO A 128 -23.41 -14.27 -12.79
N SER A 129 -22.31 -13.72 -13.32
CA SER A 129 -20.95 -14.24 -13.09
C SER A 129 -19.89 -13.19 -13.44
N ALA A 130 -18.81 -13.16 -12.67
CA ALA A 130 -17.59 -12.42 -13.00
C ALA A 130 -16.44 -13.42 -13.21
N ILE A 131 -15.81 -13.38 -14.39
CA ILE A 131 -14.65 -14.22 -14.71
C ILE A 131 -13.35 -13.57 -14.19
N GLY A 132 -13.38 -12.26 -13.92
CA GLY A 132 -12.31 -11.54 -13.28
C GLY A 132 -12.75 -10.14 -12.83
N ALA A 133 -12.08 -9.60 -11.81
CA ALA A 133 -12.20 -8.22 -11.39
C ALA A 133 -10.84 -7.56 -11.59
N LEU A 134 -10.74 -6.66 -12.57
CA LEU A 134 -9.56 -5.83 -12.78
C LEU A 134 -9.84 -4.48 -12.11
N TYR A 135 -9.00 -4.08 -11.14
CA TYR A 135 -9.09 -2.79 -10.46
C TYR A 135 -10.42 -2.48 -9.76
N CYS A 136 -11.12 -3.50 -9.24
CA CYS A 136 -12.47 -3.32 -8.68
C CYS A 136 -13.46 -2.67 -9.66
N THR A 137 -13.16 -2.65 -10.96
CA THR A 137 -14.04 -2.14 -12.01
C THR A 137 -14.66 -3.33 -12.69
N GLN A 138 -15.98 -3.46 -12.57
CA GLN A 138 -16.72 -4.50 -13.27
C GLN A 138 -16.76 -4.16 -14.76
N ILE A 139 -16.10 -4.97 -15.58
CA ILE A 139 -16.23 -4.89 -17.05
C ILE A 139 -17.17 -6.00 -17.45
N ASP A 140 -18.36 -5.62 -17.95
CA ASP A 140 -19.32 -6.58 -18.48
C ASP A 140 -18.81 -7.11 -19.83
N ILE A 141 -18.49 -8.41 -19.89
CA ILE A 141 -18.09 -9.06 -21.13
C ILE A 141 -19.36 -9.50 -21.84
N GLN A 142 -19.85 -8.65 -22.73
CA GLN A 142 -20.95 -8.98 -23.63
C GLN A 142 -20.50 -10.13 -24.53
N LYS A 143 -21.25 -11.23 -24.53
CA LYS A 143 -21.03 -12.32 -25.49
C LYS A 143 -21.16 -11.74 -26.89
N PRO A 144 -20.16 -11.90 -27.78
CA PRO A 144 -20.31 -11.46 -29.15
C PRO A 144 -21.56 -12.12 -29.73
N GLY A 145 -22.44 -11.30 -30.32
CA GLY A 145 -23.60 -11.79 -31.04
C GLY A 145 -23.13 -12.78 -32.10
N LEU A 146 -23.85 -13.90 -32.25
CA LEU A 146 -23.66 -14.80 -33.38
C LEU A 146 -24.04 -14.04 -34.66
N GLN A 147 -23.12 -13.25 -35.21
CA GLN A 147 -23.18 -12.80 -36.59
C GLN A 147 -22.41 -13.83 -37.42
N GLY A 148 -23.17 -14.80 -37.90
CA GLY A 148 -22.72 -15.90 -38.72
C GLY A 148 -23.94 -16.66 -39.26
N GLU A 149 -24.76 -15.96 -40.03
CA GLU A 149 -25.53 -16.53 -41.16
C GLU A 149 -25.19 -15.71 -42.40
#